data_AF-A0A970JJ07-F1
#
_entry.id   AF-A0A970JJ07-F1
#
_cell.length_a   1.000
_cell.length_b   1.000
_cell.length_c   1.000
_cell.angle_alpha   90.00
_cell.angle_beta   90.00
_cell.angle_gamma   90.00
#
_symmetry.space_group_name_H-M   'P 1'
#
loop_
_entity.id
_entity.type
_entity.pdbx_description
1 polymer ?
#
loop_
_entity_poly.entity_id
_entity_poly.type
_entity_poly.pdbx_seq_one_letter_code
_entity_poly.pdbx_strand_id
1 'polypeptide(L)'
;TINENCDPDVVHDLIIASDATFPDRRDFRHMEGNSAAHMKSSVFGASEVLIIENGKLVLGTWQGVYFAEFDGPRTRHYYVKIIAG
;
A
#
# COMPACT_ATOMS: atom_id res chain seq x y z
N THR A 1 1.09 3.34 1.05
CA THR A 1 2.49 3.42 0.64
C THR A 1 2.71 4.55 -0.35
N ILE A 2 3.94 5.07 -0.39
CA ILE A 2 4.41 6.05 -1.37
C ILE A 2 5.54 5.39 -2.16
N ASN A 3 5.43 5.35 -3.48
CA ASN A 3 6.44 4.72 -4.36
C ASN A 3 6.42 5.35 -5.77
N GLU A 4 7.17 4.77 -6.70
CA GLU A 4 7.28 5.26 -8.07
C GLU A 4 5.94 5.31 -8.82
N ASN A 5 5.67 6.40 -9.54
CA ASN A 5 4.46 6.61 -10.35
C ASN A 5 4.68 6.73 -11.86
N CYS A 6 5.92 6.58 -12.34
CA CYS A 6 6.26 6.77 -13.75
C CYS A 6 6.30 5.45 -14.52
N ASP A 7 6.95 4.44 -13.96
CA ASP A 7 7.12 3.13 -14.58
C ASP A 7 6.15 2.10 -13.99
N PRO A 8 5.18 1.57 -14.76
CA PRO A 8 4.27 0.54 -14.29
C PRO A 8 4.98 -0.78 -13.93
N ASP A 9 6.18 -1.03 -14.45
CA ASP A 9 6.94 -2.25 -14.14
C ASP A 9 7.34 -2.28 -12.66
N VAL A 10 7.56 -1.12 -12.02
CA VAL A 10 7.85 -1.05 -10.57
C VAL A 10 6.65 -1.51 -9.74
N VAL A 11 5.42 -1.16 -10.15
CA VAL A 11 4.20 -1.64 -9.48
C VAL A 11 4.07 -3.15 -9.65
N HIS A 12 4.35 -3.66 -10.85
CA HIS A 12 4.33 -5.10 -11.13
C HIS A 12 5.34 -5.87 -10.27
N ASP A 13 6.58 -5.38 -10.20
CA ASP A 13 7.65 -5.98 -9.41
C ASP A 13 7.35 -5.94 -7.91
N LEU A 14 6.78 -4.84 -7.41
CA LEU A 14 6.34 -4.74 -6.01
C LEU A 14 5.29 -5.79 -5.68
N ILE A 15 4.31 -6.03 -6.57
CA ILE A 15 3.29 -7.06 -6.37
C ILE A 15 3.94 -8.44 -6.28
N ILE A 16 4.74 -8.81 -7.27
CA ILE A 16 5.41 -10.13 -7.31
C ILE A 16 6.34 -10.32 -6.12
N ALA A 17 7.16 -9.33 -5.80
CA ALA A 17 8.09 -9.40 -4.67
C ALA A 17 7.34 -9.51 -3.34
N SER A 18 6.23 -8.79 -3.16
CA SER A 18 5.42 -8.87 -1.95
C SER A 18 4.73 -10.23 -1.81
N ASP A 19 4.26 -10.82 -2.91
CA ASP A 19 3.66 -12.16 -2.94
C ASP A 19 4.70 -13.25 -2.60
N ALA A 20 5.90 -13.14 -3.15
CA ALA A 20 7.01 -14.05 -2.86
C ALA A 20 7.53 -13.92 -1.42
N THR A 21 7.54 -12.70 -0.86
CA THR A 21 8.00 -12.44 0.51
C THR A 21 6.99 -12.90 1.55
N PHE A 22 5.69 -12.72 1.27
CA PHE A 22 4.60 -13.08 2.16
C PHE A 22 3.68 -14.12 1.51
N PRO A 23 4.18 -15.34 1.25
CA PRO A 23 3.37 -16.39 0.66
C PRO A 23 2.29 -16.83 1.64
N ASP A 24 1.20 -17.36 1.10
CA ASP A 24 0.25 -18.10 1.92
C ASP A 24 0.89 -19.38 2.45
N ARG A 25 0.53 -19.77 3.69
CA ARG A 25 1.17 -20.89 4.37
C ARG A 25 0.15 -21.75 5.09
N ARG A 26 0.35 -23.07 5.03
CA ARG A 26 -0.53 -24.07 5.66
C ARG A 26 -0.56 -23.99 7.19
N ASP A 27 0.45 -23.39 7.80
CA ASP A 27 0.54 -23.23 9.26
C ASP A 27 -0.18 -21.98 9.76
N PHE A 28 -0.72 -21.14 8.87
CA PHE A 28 -1.62 -20.07 9.26
C PHE A 28 -2.92 -20.65 9.81
N ARG A 29 -3.27 -20.17 11.01
CA ARG A 29 -4.46 -20.60 11.75
C ARG A 29 -5.71 -19.83 11.34
N HIS A 30 -5.56 -18.73 10.61
CA HIS A 30 -6.67 -17.88 10.23
C HIS A 30 -7.47 -18.53 9.09
N MET A 31 -8.74 -18.81 9.36
CA MET A 31 -9.58 -19.63 8.49
C MET A 31 -10.12 -18.89 7.26
N GLU A 32 -10.08 -17.56 7.23
CA GLU A 32 -10.60 -16.79 6.08
C GLU A 32 -9.66 -16.80 4.87
N GLY A 33 -8.43 -17.29 5.03
CA GLY A 33 -7.49 -17.52 3.91
C GLY A 33 -6.76 -16.27 3.41
N ASN A 34 -6.80 -15.14 4.13
CA ASN A 34 -6.15 -13.88 3.75
C ASN A 34 -5.04 -13.45 4.72
N SER A 35 -4.42 -14.39 5.45
CA SER A 35 -3.31 -14.10 6.38
C SER A 35 -2.15 -13.37 5.68
N ALA A 36 -1.83 -13.76 4.44
CA ALA A 36 -0.84 -13.08 3.62
C ALA A 36 -1.18 -11.60 3.40
N ALA A 37 -2.46 -11.28 3.17
CA ALA A 37 -2.93 -9.90 3.01
C ALA A 37 -2.74 -9.08 4.30
N HIS A 38 -3.00 -9.67 5.47
CA HIS A 38 -2.74 -9.02 6.75
C HIS A 38 -1.26 -8.70 6.97
N MET A 39 -0.36 -9.60 6.60
CA MET A 39 1.09 -9.35 6.70
C MET A 39 1.53 -8.21 5.77
N LYS A 40 1.13 -8.27 4.49
CA LYS A 40 1.43 -7.22 3.51
C LYS A 40 0.88 -5.86 3.95
N SER A 41 -0.36 -5.83 4.45
CA SER A 41 -0.98 -4.62 5.00
C SER A 41 -0.21 -4.05 6.19
N SER A 42 0.27 -4.90 7.09
CA SER A 42 1.06 -4.47 8.25
C SER A 42 2.40 -3.86 7.85
N VAL A 43 3.04 -4.40 6.80
CA VAL A 43 4.36 -3.94 6.33
C VAL A 43 4.26 -2.69 5.46
N PHE A 44 3.27 -2.62 4.57
CA PHE A 44 3.03 -1.42 3.74
C PHE A 44 2.51 -0.24 4.56
N GLY A 45 1.94 -0.50 5.74
CA GLY A 45 1.43 0.52 6.65
C GLY A 45 -0.04 0.86 6.40
N ALA A 46 -0.71 1.28 7.48
CA ALA A 46 -2.13 1.65 7.47
C ALA A 46 -2.38 3.11 7.04
N SER A 47 -1.34 3.95 7.03
CA SER A 47 -1.45 5.38 6.71
C SER A 47 -0.11 5.95 6.23
N GLU A 48 -0.18 7.00 5.42
CA GLU A 48 0.98 7.81 5.03
C GLU A 48 0.80 9.24 5.53
N VAL A 49 1.91 9.89 5.89
CA VAL A 49 1.93 11.32 6.24
C VAL A 49 2.56 12.08 5.08
N LEU A 50 1.85 13.09 4.58
CA LEU A 50 2.32 13.95 3.49
C LEU A 50 2.38 15.40 3.95
N ILE A 51 3.40 16.12 3.48
CA ILE A 51 3.53 17.56 3.69
C ILE A 51 2.76 18.28 2.58
N ILE A 52 2.10 19.37 2.96
CA ILE A 52 1.41 20.27 2.02
C ILE A 52 2.07 21.64 2.10
N GLU A 53 2.55 22.13 0.97
CA GLU A 53 3.15 23.44 0.83
C GLU A 53 2.50 24.19 -0.35
N ASN A 54 2.09 25.43 -0.13
CA ASN A 54 1.44 26.26 -1.16
C ASN A 54 0.25 25.58 -1.87
N GLY A 55 -0.52 24.80 -1.12
CA GLY A 55 -1.68 24.06 -1.63
C GLY A 55 -1.34 22.82 -2.45
N LYS A 56 -0.07 22.37 -2.47
CA LYS A 56 0.37 21.18 -3.20
C LYS A 56 1.02 20.17 -2.27
N LEU A 57 0.87 18.89 -2.57
CA LEU A 57 1.61 17.83 -1.89
C LEU A 57 3.10 17.97 -2.22
N VAL A 58 3.94 17.92 -1.20
CA VAL A 58 5.40 17.87 -1.36
C VAL A 58 5.80 16.42 -1.58
N LEU A 59 6.01 16.07 -2.85
CA LEU A 59 6.43 14.74 -3.30
C LEU A 59 7.68 14.88 -4.18
N GLY A 60 8.52 13.86 -4.17
CA GLY A 60 9.60 13.74 -5.16
C GLY A 60 9.05 13.58 -6.59
N THR A 61 9.89 13.84 -7.59
CA THR A 61 9.50 13.84 -9.02
C THR A 61 8.74 12.58 -9.45
N TRP A 62 9.14 11.42 -8.92
CA TRP A 62 8.57 10.13 -9.26
C TRP A 62 7.67 9.54 -8.16
N GLN A 63 7.41 10.27 -7.08
CA GLN A 63 6.60 9.72 -5.98
C GLN A 63 5.10 9.87 -6.24
N GLY A 64 4.37 8.76 -6.11
CA GLY A 64 2.93 8.69 -6.07
C GLY A 64 2.42 8.02 -4.79
N VAL A 65 1.17 8.32 -4.44
CA VAL A 65 0.48 7.73 -3.29
C VAL A 65 -0.36 6.56 -3.77
N TYR A 66 -0.14 5.39 -3.18
CA TYR A 66 -0.81 4.16 -3.55
C TYR A 66 -1.71 3.63 -2.43
N PHE A 67 -2.91 3.24 -2.82
CA PHE A 67 -3.74 2.32 -2.05
C PHE A 67 -3.35 0.88 -2.43
N ALA A 68 -2.72 0.15 -1.53
CA ALA A 68 -2.28 -1.22 -1.78
C ALA A 68 -3.36 -2.22 -1.34
N GLU A 69 -4.05 -2.82 -2.31
CA GLU A 69 -5.04 -3.88 -2.09
C GLU A 69 -4.37 -5.25 -2.09
N PHE A 70 -4.70 -6.09 -1.12
CA PHE A 70 -4.10 -7.42 -0.96
C PHE A 70 -5.13 -8.54 -0.82
N ASP A 71 -6.43 -8.22 -0.77
CA ASP A 71 -7.55 -9.14 -0.58
C ASP A 71 -8.78 -8.68 -1.41
N GLY A 72 -8.54 -8.38 -2.69
CA GLY A 72 -9.55 -7.92 -3.64
C GLY A 72 -10.22 -9.06 -4.44
N PRO A 73 -11.22 -8.75 -5.29
CA PRO A 73 -11.79 -7.42 -5.53
C PRO A 73 -12.82 -7.03 -4.46
N ARG A 74 -12.70 -5.82 -3.89
CA ARG A 74 -13.63 -5.29 -2.87
C ARG A 74 -13.81 -3.78 -3.04
N THR A 75 -14.95 -3.26 -2.59
CA THR A 75 -15.14 -1.81 -2.43
C THR A 75 -14.40 -1.37 -1.18
N ARG A 76 -13.50 -0.38 -1.31
CA ARG A 76 -12.69 0.13 -0.21
C ARG A 76 -12.95 1.61 0.03
N HIS A 77 -12.72 2.02 1.27
CA HIS A 77 -12.69 3.42 1.67
C HIS A 77 -11.27 3.78 2.07
N TYR A 78 -10.85 4.99 1.69
CA TYR A 78 -9.66 5.64 2.23
C TYR A 78 -10.10 6.98 2.83
N TYR A 79 -9.35 7.43 3.83
CA TYR A 79 -9.65 8.67 4.53
C TYR A 79 -8.47 9.63 4.37
N VAL A 80 -8.78 10.90 4.15
CA VAL A 80 -7.79 11.98 4.10
C VAL A 80 -8.17 13.00 5.16
N LYS A 81 -7.23 13.32 6.04
CA LYS A 81 -7.39 14.37 7.04
C LYS A 81 -6.32 15.43 6.81
N ILE A 82 -6.76 16.66 6.59
CA ILE A 82 -5.87 17.82 6.49
C ILE A 82 -5.79 18.46 7.87
N ILE A 83 -4.57 18.67 8.36
CA ILE A 83 -4.30 19.30 9.66
C ILE A 83 -3.46 20.55 9.35
N ALA A 84 -3.92 21.71 9.81
CA ALA A 84 -3.12 22.93 9.74
C ALA A 84 -1.97 22.82 10.75
N GLY A 85 -0.75 23.09 10.27
CA GLY A 85 0.43 23.29 11.11
C GLY A 85 0.50 24.71 11.66
#